data_AF-A0A2I1MQC0-F1
#
_entry.id   AF-A0A2I1MQC0-F1
#
_cell.length_a   1.000
_cell.length_b   1.000
_cell.length_c   1.000
_cell.angle_alpha   90.00
_cell.angle_beta   90.00
_cell.angle_gamma   90.00
#
_symmetry.space_group_name_H-M   'P 1'
#
loop_
_entity.id
_entity.type
_entity.pdbx_description
1 polymer ?
#
loop_
_entity_poly.entity_id
_entity_poly.type
_entity_poly.pdbx_seq_one_letter_code
_entity_poly.pdbx_strand_id
1 'polypeptide(L)'
;MAQFPKEFLWGGAVAAHQLEGGWDASGKGPSVADVLTAGSVEQQRQIHQAIDPNVYYPNHEAIDFYHRYKEDIALFKEMGLKAFRTSIYWSRIFPKGDEVEPNEEGLQFYDDLFDELIANGIEPVITLTHFEMPLHLAQEYGGFKNRQVVDFFIHFAETVFERYKDKVKYWMTFNEINNMMDYENPIFLWTNAGVTVEEGEDAEEVMYTAAHHLLLASALAVAKGKEINPNFKIGTMISHVPIYPKNCLPDNVMLADESMRLRFFFPDIQVRGYYPTYALKKFERDHISVPFRDGDEEILKAGTVDYIGFSYYMSNVVDIESEESDDAHKIHGQIPYQVENPYLEVSDWGWAVDPVGLRYTLNRLWERYQLPLFIVENGLGAYDEISEDGQIHDDYRMDYLRKHIEEMDKAINYDGVELWGYTPWGIIDLVSFTSGQMSKRYGMIYVDRNDDGSGSFDRKKKDSFDWYKQVIATNGEDLSWESRA
;
A
#
# COMPACT_ATOMS: atom_id res chain seq x y z
N MET A 1 12.52 28.38 -0.91
CA MET A 1 13.40 27.21 -0.89
C MET A 1 12.67 26.17 -0.10
N ALA A 2 12.63 24.94 -0.60
CA ALA A 2 11.95 23.87 0.11
C ALA A 2 12.64 23.63 1.45
N GLN A 3 11.88 23.56 2.54
CA GLN A 3 12.41 23.34 3.88
C GLN A 3 11.73 22.14 4.49
N PHE A 4 12.16 20.96 4.06
CA PHE A 4 11.76 19.72 4.72
C PHE A 4 12.38 19.66 6.13
N PRO A 5 11.73 19.02 7.11
CA PRO A 5 12.34 18.74 8.40
C PRO A 5 13.73 18.12 8.25
N LYS A 6 14.67 18.44 9.15
CA LYS A 6 16.04 17.90 9.07
C LYS A 6 16.09 16.37 9.13
N GLU A 7 15.18 15.79 9.88
CA GLU A 7 15.03 14.35 10.08
C GLU A 7 13.90 13.77 9.19
N PHE A 8 13.62 14.41 8.04
CA PHE A 8 12.58 13.92 7.12
C PHE A 8 12.97 12.56 6.56
N LEU A 9 12.06 11.60 6.67
CA LEU A 9 12.29 10.20 6.28
C LEU A 9 12.12 10.04 4.77
N TRP A 10 13.10 10.52 4.00
CA TRP A 10 13.24 10.17 2.59
C TRP A 10 13.55 8.68 2.45
N GLY A 11 12.83 7.97 1.59
CA GLY A 11 13.00 6.53 1.51
C GLY A 11 12.52 5.90 0.23
N GLY A 12 12.12 4.65 0.32
CA GLY A 12 11.53 3.88 -0.78
C GLY A 12 10.63 2.80 -0.21
N ALA A 13 9.56 2.46 -0.91
CA ALA A 13 8.53 1.53 -0.46
C ALA A 13 8.34 0.37 -1.42
N VAL A 14 8.12 -0.82 -0.87
CA VAL A 14 7.82 -2.06 -1.57
C VAL A 14 6.89 -2.94 -0.70
N ALA A 15 6.45 -4.08 -1.23
CA ALA A 15 5.75 -5.13 -0.50
C ALA A 15 6.43 -6.47 -0.72
N ALA A 16 6.56 -7.28 0.32
CA ALA A 16 7.30 -8.53 0.31
C ALA A 16 6.89 -9.44 -0.87
N HIS A 17 5.59 -9.66 -1.10
CA HIS A 17 5.13 -10.47 -2.23
C HIS A 17 5.45 -9.95 -3.63
N GLN A 18 5.80 -8.68 -3.78
CA GLN A 18 6.09 -8.08 -5.08
C GLN A 18 7.56 -8.11 -5.45
N LEU A 19 8.44 -8.31 -4.46
CA LEU A 19 9.89 -8.28 -4.68
C LEU A 19 10.67 -9.48 -4.14
N GLU A 20 10.26 -10.10 -3.03
CA GLU A 20 11.09 -11.10 -2.35
C GLU A 20 11.37 -12.33 -3.21
N GLY A 21 10.33 -12.92 -3.81
CA GLY A 21 10.45 -14.26 -4.36
C GLY A 21 10.68 -15.29 -3.25
N GLY A 22 11.37 -16.40 -3.56
CA GLY A 22 11.64 -17.46 -2.58
C GLY A 22 10.35 -17.92 -1.88
N TRP A 23 9.29 -18.10 -2.66
CA TRP A 23 7.92 -18.22 -2.16
C TRP A 23 7.65 -19.46 -1.31
N ASP A 24 8.46 -20.51 -1.49
CA ASP A 24 8.47 -21.78 -0.77
C ASP A 24 9.79 -22.00 0.01
N ALA A 25 10.65 -21.00 0.05
CA ALA A 25 11.93 -21.06 0.76
C ALA A 25 11.73 -20.91 2.28
N SER A 26 12.60 -21.56 3.05
CA SER A 26 12.68 -21.44 4.51
C SER A 26 11.35 -21.64 5.23
N GLY A 27 10.59 -22.64 4.78
CA GLY A 27 9.32 -23.01 5.39
C GLY A 27 8.17 -22.03 5.15
N LYS A 28 8.33 -21.02 4.28
CA LYS A 28 7.25 -20.12 3.89
C LYS A 28 6.06 -20.91 3.34
N GLY A 29 4.86 -20.63 3.85
CA GLY A 29 3.62 -21.17 3.31
C GLY A 29 3.07 -20.35 2.13
N PRO A 30 2.20 -20.93 1.29
CA PRO A 30 1.51 -20.18 0.26
C PRO A 30 0.67 -19.04 0.87
N SER A 31 0.72 -17.87 0.24
CA SER A 31 -0.10 -16.71 0.54
C SER A 31 -1.23 -16.56 -0.49
N VAL A 32 -2.17 -15.65 -0.21
CA VAL A 32 -3.20 -15.25 -1.19
C VAL A 32 -2.62 -14.68 -2.49
N ALA A 33 -1.40 -14.13 -2.47
CA ALA A 33 -0.70 -13.62 -3.66
C ALA A 33 -0.07 -14.74 -4.51
N ASP A 34 0.28 -15.87 -3.89
CA ASP A 34 0.94 -17.01 -4.56
C ASP A 34 -0.01 -17.80 -5.48
N VAL A 35 -1.31 -17.49 -5.47
CA VAL A 35 -2.32 -18.06 -6.38
C VAL A 35 -2.90 -17.03 -7.36
N LEU A 36 -2.27 -15.85 -7.47
CA LEU A 36 -2.64 -14.82 -8.44
C LEU A 36 -1.79 -14.92 -9.71
N THR A 37 -2.43 -15.21 -10.85
CA THR A 37 -1.72 -15.25 -12.15
C THR A 37 -1.17 -13.88 -12.55
N ALA A 38 -0.28 -13.84 -13.55
CA ALA A 38 -0.03 -12.59 -14.28
C ALA A 38 -1.29 -12.15 -15.06
N GLY A 39 -1.40 -10.85 -15.31
CA GLY A 39 -2.43 -10.20 -16.12
C GLY A 39 -1.82 -9.09 -16.98
N SER A 40 -2.63 -8.12 -17.41
CA SER A 40 -2.23 -6.97 -18.21
C SER A 40 -3.20 -5.79 -17.99
N VAL A 41 -3.02 -4.70 -18.75
CA VAL A 41 -4.00 -3.60 -18.81
C VAL A 41 -5.37 -4.08 -19.30
N GLU A 42 -5.39 -5.09 -20.19
CA GLU A 42 -6.60 -5.60 -20.82
C GLU A 42 -7.19 -6.82 -20.11
N GLN A 43 -6.37 -7.55 -19.34
CA GLN A 43 -6.76 -8.79 -18.69
C GLN A 43 -6.45 -8.75 -17.19
N GLN A 44 -7.49 -8.82 -16.36
CA GLN A 44 -7.33 -8.92 -14.92
C GLN A 44 -6.62 -10.21 -14.52
N ARG A 45 -5.85 -10.14 -13.43
CA ARG A 45 -5.25 -11.32 -12.79
C ARG A 45 -6.33 -12.29 -12.33
N GLN A 46 -6.05 -13.59 -12.37
CA GLN A 46 -6.99 -14.62 -11.95
C GLN A 46 -6.58 -15.18 -10.58
N ILE A 47 -7.57 -15.36 -9.71
CA ILE A 47 -7.40 -16.06 -8.43
C ILE A 47 -7.60 -17.55 -8.68
N HIS A 48 -6.54 -18.35 -8.51
CA HIS A 48 -6.63 -19.80 -8.57
C HIS A 48 -6.95 -20.39 -7.19
N GLN A 49 -7.67 -21.51 -7.16
CA GLN A 49 -7.96 -22.23 -5.91
C GLN A 49 -6.73 -22.93 -5.32
N ALA A 50 -5.77 -23.27 -6.17
CA ALA A 50 -4.50 -23.85 -5.78
C ALA A 50 -3.43 -23.45 -6.80
N ILE A 51 -2.17 -23.61 -6.42
CA ILE A 51 -1.04 -23.40 -7.31
C ILE A 51 -1.07 -24.49 -8.39
N ASP A 52 -1.23 -24.07 -9.65
CA ASP A 52 -1.10 -24.94 -10.81
C ASP A 52 0.35 -24.90 -11.31
N PRO A 53 1.09 -26.02 -11.30
CA PRO A 53 2.49 -26.04 -11.74
C PRO A 53 2.68 -25.72 -13.24
N ASN A 54 1.60 -25.65 -14.02
CA ASN A 54 1.64 -25.28 -15.45
C ASN A 54 1.33 -23.79 -15.70
N VAL A 55 1.13 -23.00 -14.64
CA VAL A 55 0.75 -21.59 -14.72
C VAL A 55 1.87 -20.73 -14.15
N TYR A 56 2.11 -19.58 -14.79
CA TYR A 56 3.08 -18.60 -14.31
C TYR A 56 2.45 -17.70 -13.24
N TYR A 57 3.05 -17.71 -12.04
CA TYR A 57 2.72 -16.83 -10.93
C TYR A 57 3.89 -15.87 -10.71
N PRO A 58 3.76 -14.58 -11.10
CA PRO A 58 4.90 -13.66 -11.11
C PRO A 58 5.49 -13.41 -9.72
N ASN A 59 4.68 -13.54 -8.66
CA ASN A 59 5.11 -13.35 -7.27
C ASN A 59 6.03 -14.46 -6.74
N HIS A 60 6.08 -15.63 -7.38
CA HIS A 60 6.86 -16.78 -6.88
C HIS A 60 8.36 -16.51 -6.90
N GLU A 61 8.85 -15.92 -8.00
CA GLU A 61 10.25 -15.49 -8.14
C GLU A 61 10.39 -13.97 -7.94
N ALA A 62 9.37 -13.19 -8.29
CA ALA A 62 9.39 -11.72 -8.24
C ALA A 62 10.70 -11.14 -8.85
N ILE A 63 11.52 -10.47 -8.05
CA ILE A 63 12.85 -9.99 -8.45
C ILE A 63 13.99 -10.64 -7.64
N ASP A 64 13.69 -11.71 -6.92
CA ASP A 64 14.65 -12.44 -6.08
C ASP A 64 15.33 -11.58 -4.99
N PHE A 65 14.61 -10.62 -4.41
CA PHE A 65 15.13 -9.81 -3.32
C PHE A 65 15.47 -10.67 -2.08
N TYR A 66 14.78 -11.80 -1.87
CA TYR A 66 15.04 -12.74 -0.77
C TYR A 66 16.51 -13.17 -0.72
N HIS A 67 17.14 -13.43 -1.87
CA HIS A 67 18.55 -13.81 -1.92
C HIS A 67 19.49 -12.60 -2.14
N ARG A 68 18.98 -11.48 -2.65
CA ARG A 68 19.79 -10.34 -3.11
C ARG A 68 19.67 -9.05 -2.28
N TYR A 69 18.91 -9.07 -1.19
CA TYR A 69 18.60 -7.87 -0.41
C TYR A 69 19.84 -7.07 0.02
N LYS A 70 20.99 -7.72 0.27
CA LYS A 70 22.23 -7.01 0.63
C LYS A 70 22.77 -6.14 -0.50
N GLU A 71 22.68 -6.61 -1.73
CA GLU A 71 23.08 -5.86 -2.92
C GLU A 71 22.12 -4.70 -3.18
N ASP A 72 20.82 -4.96 -3.00
CA ASP A 72 19.77 -3.95 -3.17
C ASP A 72 19.85 -2.86 -2.08
N ILE A 73 20.13 -3.23 -0.82
CA ILE A 73 20.33 -2.27 0.28
C ILE A 73 21.60 -1.43 0.07
N ALA A 74 22.65 -1.99 -0.53
CA ALA A 74 23.83 -1.21 -0.89
C ALA A 74 23.48 -0.09 -1.89
N LEU A 75 22.57 -0.37 -2.85
CA LEU A 75 22.05 0.64 -3.78
C LEU A 75 21.17 1.67 -3.05
N PHE A 76 20.32 1.24 -2.11
CA PHE A 76 19.50 2.15 -1.28
C PHE A 76 20.37 3.12 -0.46
N LYS A 77 21.45 2.61 0.15
CA LYS A 77 22.43 3.44 0.85
C LYS A 77 23.16 4.40 -0.08
N GLU A 78 23.55 3.94 -1.27
CA GLU A 78 24.20 4.80 -2.25
C GLU A 78 23.31 5.95 -2.70
N MET A 79 22.01 5.68 -2.87
CA MET A 79 20.98 6.68 -3.13
C MET A 79 20.75 7.61 -1.92
N GLY A 80 21.07 7.14 -0.71
CA GLY A 80 21.03 7.93 0.52
C GLY A 80 19.75 7.80 1.34
N LEU A 81 18.96 6.74 1.10
CA LEU A 81 17.69 6.50 1.81
C LEU A 81 17.87 6.61 3.33
N LYS A 82 16.87 7.21 3.99
CA LYS A 82 16.75 7.31 5.45
C LYS A 82 15.79 6.28 6.01
N ALA A 83 14.80 5.89 5.22
CA ALA A 83 13.84 4.86 5.56
C ALA A 83 13.63 3.89 4.40
N PHE A 84 13.32 2.64 4.71
CA PHE A 84 12.88 1.66 3.73
C PHE A 84 11.61 0.99 4.22
N ARG A 85 10.53 1.19 3.46
CA ARG A 85 9.25 0.58 3.75
C ARG A 85 9.12 -0.77 3.04
N THR A 86 8.86 -1.80 3.81
CA THR A 86 8.50 -3.13 3.30
C THR A 86 7.42 -3.75 4.18
N SER A 87 7.04 -5.00 3.91
CA SER A 87 6.16 -5.80 4.76
C SER A 87 6.87 -7.04 5.28
N ILE A 88 6.31 -7.62 6.34
CA ILE A 88 6.66 -8.96 6.78
C ILE A 88 5.61 -9.90 6.19
N TYR A 89 6.03 -10.84 5.36
CA TYR A 89 5.17 -11.95 4.94
C TYR A 89 4.65 -12.71 6.16
N TRP A 90 3.35 -12.61 6.41
CA TRP A 90 2.70 -13.39 7.45
C TRP A 90 2.96 -14.89 7.24
N SER A 91 2.87 -15.37 5.99
CA SER A 91 3.14 -16.79 5.68
C SER A 91 4.61 -17.21 5.78
N ARG A 92 5.57 -16.30 6.00
CA ARG A 92 6.92 -16.67 6.43
C ARG A 92 6.98 -16.96 7.92
N ILE A 93 6.20 -16.25 8.73
CA ILE A 93 6.23 -16.39 10.19
C ILE A 93 5.26 -17.47 10.66
N PHE A 94 4.05 -17.50 10.10
CA PHE A 94 3.04 -18.52 10.35
C PHE A 94 2.57 -19.06 8.99
N PRO A 95 3.21 -20.13 8.47
CA PRO A 95 2.95 -20.66 7.12
C PRO A 95 1.49 -20.93 6.80
N LYS A 96 0.74 -21.44 7.77
CA LYS A 96 -0.70 -21.64 7.67
C LYS A 96 -1.47 -20.53 8.37
N GLY A 97 -0.87 -19.86 9.35
CA GLY A 97 -1.46 -18.76 10.10
C GLY A 97 -2.08 -19.18 11.43
N ASP A 98 -2.28 -20.48 11.65
CA ASP A 98 -2.90 -21.06 12.85
C ASP A 98 -1.93 -21.91 13.69
N GLU A 99 -0.63 -21.87 13.36
CA GLU A 99 0.39 -22.52 14.18
C GLU A 99 0.57 -21.82 15.54
N VAL A 100 0.93 -22.62 16.55
CA VAL A 100 1.23 -22.11 17.90
C VAL A 100 2.61 -21.43 17.94
N GLU A 101 3.61 -22.08 17.35
CA GLU A 101 4.98 -21.56 17.33
C GLU A 101 5.28 -20.94 15.96
N PRO A 102 6.00 -19.80 15.91
CA PRO A 102 6.40 -19.20 14.65
C PRO A 102 7.50 -20.02 13.97
N ASN A 103 7.62 -19.83 12.67
CA ASN A 103 8.74 -20.31 11.88
C ASN A 103 9.99 -19.45 12.13
N GLU A 104 10.96 -20.01 12.85
CA GLU A 104 12.20 -19.31 13.21
C GLU A 104 13.04 -18.91 11.98
N GLU A 105 13.05 -19.69 10.90
CA GLU A 105 13.80 -19.29 9.70
C GLU A 105 13.20 -18.05 9.05
N GLY A 106 11.87 -17.91 9.09
CA GLY A 106 11.16 -16.71 8.66
C GLY A 106 11.49 -15.51 9.54
N LEU A 107 11.55 -15.68 10.86
CA LEU A 107 11.96 -14.61 11.77
C LEU A 107 13.41 -14.18 11.54
N GLN A 108 14.32 -15.15 11.37
CA GLN A 108 15.73 -14.89 11.13
C GLN A 108 15.98 -14.12 9.83
N PHE A 109 15.21 -14.39 8.77
CA PHE A 109 15.31 -13.63 7.52
C PHE A 109 15.07 -12.12 7.74
N TYR A 110 14.02 -11.77 8.48
CA TYR A 110 13.75 -10.36 8.76
C TYR A 110 14.70 -9.75 9.79
N ASP A 111 15.23 -10.54 10.72
CA ASP A 111 16.34 -10.10 11.56
C ASP A 111 17.55 -9.68 10.71
N ASP A 112 17.96 -10.52 9.76
CA ASP A 112 19.10 -10.25 8.89
C ASP A 112 18.83 -9.07 7.96
N LEU A 113 17.60 -8.96 7.43
CA LEU A 113 17.18 -7.85 6.59
C LEU A 113 17.22 -6.52 7.35
N PHE A 114 16.63 -6.48 8.55
CA PHE A 114 16.57 -5.27 9.36
C PHE A 114 17.96 -4.90 9.90
N ASP A 115 18.79 -5.87 10.26
CA ASP A 115 20.18 -5.63 10.66
C ASP A 115 20.99 -5.02 9.51
N GLU A 116 20.80 -5.50 8.27
CA GLU A 116 21.46 -4.92 7.10
C GLU A 116 20.98 -3.50 6.81
N LEU A 117 19.67 -3.21 6.94
CA LEU A 117 19.13 -1.85 6.80
C LEU A 117 19.75 -0.90 7.85
N ILE A 118 19.72 -1.30 9.13
CA ILE A 118 20.22 -0.50 10.25
C ILE A 118 21.73 -0.29 10.13
N ALA A 119 22.50 -1.31 9.76
CA ALA A 119 23.95 -1.21 9.52
C ALA A 119 24.29 -0.22 8.40
N ASN A 120 23.35 0.03 7.49
CA ASN A 120 23.45 0.98 6.40
C ASN A 120 22.80 2.34 6.71
N GLY A 121 22.30 2.55 7.94
CA GLY A 121 21.71 3.80 8.40
C GLY A 121 20.31 4.06 7.85
N ILE A 122 19.58 2.99 7.53
CA ILE A 122 18.23 3.03 6.95
C ILE A 122 17.24 2.49 7.99
N GLU A 123 16.27 3.30 8.37
CA GLU A 123 15.20 2.93 9.31
C GLU A 123 14.17 2.00 8.64
N PRO A 124 13.89 0.81 9.19
CA PRO A 124 12.81 -0.02 8.70
C PRO A 124 11.43 0.60 9.00
N VAL A 125 10.56 0.63 8.00
CA VAL A 125 9.15 1.00 8.12
C VAL A 125 8.29 -0.18 7.70
N ILE A 126 7.62 -0.84 8.65
CA ILE A 126 7.07 -2.18 8.42
C ILE A 126 5.56 -2.18 8.36
N THR A 127 5.00 -2.76 7.29
CA THR A 127 3.57 -3.06 7.20
C THR A 127 3.35 -4.51 7.62
N LEU A 128 2.48 -4.77 8.61
CA LEU A 128 2.25 -6.12 9.14
C LEU A 128 1.60 -7.03 8.09
N THR A 129 0.60 -6.54 7.35
CA THR A 129 0.04 -7.28 6.23
C THR A 129 -0.14 -6.38 5.01
N HIS A 130 0.42 -6.86 3.90
CA HIS A 130 0.45 -6.15 2.63
C HIS A 130 0.02 -7.11 1.52
N PHE A 131 -1.28 -7.39 1.47
CA PHE A 131 -1.92 -8.19 0.42
C PHE A 131 -1.50 -9.67 0.37
N GLU A 132 -1.01 -10.22 1.49
CA GLU A 132 -0.23 -11.46 1.48
C GLU A 132 -0.49 -12.39 2.68
N MET A 133 -1.72 -12.38 3.22
CA MET A 133 -2.08 -13.29 4.31
C MET A 133 -1.94 -14.78 3.89
N PRO A 134 -1.75 -15.71 4.83
CA PRO A 134 -1.63 -17.14 4.53
C PRO A 134 -2.86 -17.67 3.77
N LEU A 135 -2.62 -18.43 2.70
CA LEU A 135 -3.67 -19.01 1.87
C LEU A 135 -4.57 -19.96 2.69
N HIS A 136 -3.98 -20.68 3.64
CA HIS A 136 -4.71 -21.58 4.54
C HIS A 136 -5.77 -20.82 5.37
N LEU A 137 -5.47 -19.62 5.88
CA LEU A 137 -6.46 -18.82 6.60
C LEU A 137 -7.62 -18.37 5.67
N ALA A 138 -7.30 -18.02 4.43
CA ALA A 138 -8.32 -17.66 3.44
C ALA A 138 -9.24 -18.86 3.12
N GLN A 139 -8.69 -20.06 2.98
CA GLN A 139 -9.42 -21.26 2.55
C GLN A 139 -10.15 -21.98 3.68
N GLU A 140 -9.48 -22.24 4.81
CA GLU A 140 -10.03 -23.05 5.90
C GLU A 140 -10.93 -22.24 6.82
N TYR A 141 -10.65 -20.94 6.97
CA TYR A 141 -11.40 -20.06 7.87
C TYR A 141 -12.26 -19.03 7.12
N GLY A 142 -12.14 -18.90 5.79
CA GLY A 142 -12.85 -17.88 5.02
C GLY A 142 -12.27 -16.47 5.21
N GLY A 143 -10.98 -16.39 5.55
CA GLY A 143 -10.29 -15.12 5.80
C GLY A 143 -10.92 -14.30 6.92
N PHE A 144 -10.84 -12.98 6.81
CA PHE A 144 -11.40 -12.07 7.80
C PHE A 144 -12.95 -12.02 7.83
N LYS A 145 -13.68 -12.83 7.04
CA LYS A 145 -15.11 -13.10 7.37
C LYS A 145 -15.22 -13.77 8.73
N ASN A 146 -14.24 -14.60 9.11
CA ASN A 146 -14.23 -15.30 10.37
C ASN A 146 -13.46 -14.54 11.45
N ARG A 147 -14.15 -14.24 12.54
CA ARG A 147 -13.60 -13.49 13.67
C ARG A 147 -12.38 -14.16 14.32
N GLN A 148 -12.24 -15.48 14.23
CA GLN A 148 -11.06 -16.19 14.77
C GLN A 148 -9.75 -15.75 14.08
N VAL A 149 -9.82 -15.28 12.83
CA VAL A 149 -8.64 -14.76 12.11
C VAL A 149 -8.09 -13.48 12.74
N VAL A 150 -8.91 -12.75 13.52
CA VAL A 150 -8.43 -11.65 14.36
C VAL A 150 -7.38 -12.16 15.34
N ASP A 151 -7.65 -13.26 16.05
CA ASP A 151 -6.73 -13.80 17.05
C ASP A 151 -5.42 -14.30 16.41
N PHE A 152 -5.51 -14.94 15.24
CA PHE A 152 -4.33 -15.36 14.47
C PHE A 152 -3.47 -14.17 14.04
N PHE A 153 -4.09 -13.08 13.59
CA PHE A 153 -3.36 -11.86 13.26
C PHE A 153 -2.68 -11.26 14.48
N ILE A 154 -3.34 -11.24 15.65
CA ILE A 154 -2.73 -10.73 16.88
C ILE A 154 -1.55 -11.57 17.32
N HIS A 155 -1.65 -12.89 17.21
CA HIS A 155 -0.51 -13.78 17.50
C HIS A 155 0.68 -13.48 16.60
N PHE A 156 0.44 -13.27 15.31
CA PHE A 156 1.47 -12.83 14.36
C PHE A 156 2.06 -11.47 14.71
N ALA A 157 1.21 -10.46 14.94
CA ALA A 157 1.62 -9.10 15.27
C ALA A 157 2.43 -9.06 16.58
N GLU A 158 1.97 -9.72 17.64
CA GLU A 158 2.68 -9.83 18.93
C GLU A 158 4.05 -10.49 18.75
N THR A 159 4.12 -11.58 17.98
CA THR A 159 5.38 -12.27 17.71
C THR A 159 6.41 -11.35 17.06
N VAL A 160 6.03 -10.62 16.00
CA VAL A 160 6.97 -9.74 15.28
C VAL A 160 7.26 -8.45 16.03
N PHE A 161 6.30 -7.91 16.77
CA PHE A 161 6.54 -6.79 17.67
C PHE A 161 7.57 -7.16 18.75
N GLU A 162 7.43 -8.31 19.41
CA GLU A 162 8.36 -8.75 20.44
C GLU A 162 9.76 -9.03 19.85
N ARG A 163 9.83 -9.69 18.70
CA ARG A 163 11.11 -10.02 18.04
C ARG A 163 11.87 -8.76 17.61
N TYR A 164 11.18 -7.77 17.03
CA TYR A 164 11.82 -6.62 16.39
C TYR A 164 11.69 -5.31 17.18
N LYS A 165 11.32 -5.36 18.47
CA LYS A 165 11.07 -4.16 19.29
C LYS A 165 12.20 -3.16 19.40
N ASP A 166 13.44 -3.63 19.24
CA ASP A 166 14.64 -2.81 19.30
C ASP A 166 15.21 -2.49 17.91
N LYS A 167 14.57 -2.97 16.83
CA LYS A 167 15.00 -2.81 15.44
C LYS A 167 14.05 -1.96 14.60
N VAL A 168 12.74 -2.03 14.87
CA VAL A 168 11.71 -1.37 14.06
C VAL A 168 10.91 -0.41 14.92
N LYS A 169 10.88 0.86 14.51
CA LYS A 169 10.14 1.92 15.19
C LYS A 169 8.79 2.23 14.54
N TYR A 170 8.70 2.14 13.22
CA TYR A 170 7.55 2.57 12.44
C TYR A 170 6.80 1.36 11.88
N TRP A 171 5.52 1.27 12.20
CA TRP A 171 4.66 0.15 11.87
C TRP A 171 3.36 0.62 11.25
N MET A 172 2.80 -0.18 10.35
CA MET A 172 1.42 -0.07 9.88
C MET A 172 0.74 -1.43 9.99
N THR A 173 -0.56 -1.44 10.25
CA THR A 173 -1.32 -2.69 10.39
C THR A 173 -1.66 -3.29 9.02
N PHE A 174 -2.66 -2.74 8.33
CA PHE A 174 -3.17 -3.25 7.06
C PHE A 174 -2.89 -2.27 5.92
N ASN A 175 -2.19 -2.73 4.88
CA ASN A 175 -1.97 -1.93 3.68
C ASN A 175 -3.29 -1.59 2.98
N GLU A 176 -3.44 -0.33 2.56
CA GLU A 176 -4.57 0.20 1.79
C GLU A 176 -5.92 -0.43 2.16
N ILE A 177 -6.21 -0.50 3.46
CA ILE A 177 -7.36 -1.25 4.01
C ILE A 177 -8.70 -0.88 3.34
N ASN A 178 -8.79 0.33 2.81
CA ASN A 178 -9.98 0.86 2.15
C ASN A 178 -10.13 0.46 0.66
N ASN A 179 -9.18 -0.24 0.06
CA ASN A 179 -9.35 -0.80 -1.28
C ASN A 179 -10.51 -1.80 -1.34
N MET A 180 -10.83 -2.46 -0.22
CA MET A 180 -12.00 -3.33 -0.11
C MET A 180 -13.34 -2.64 -0.38
N MET A 181 -13.40 -1.30 -0.35
CA MET A 181 -14.61 -0.55 -0.72
C MET A 181 -14.99 -0.76 -2.19
N ASP A 182 -14.05 -1.17 -3.04
CA ASP A 182 -14.33 -1.73 -4.36
C ASP A 182 -14.56 -3.24 -4.23
N TYR A 183 -15.64 -3.60 -3.52
CA TYR A 183 -16.00 -4.99 -3.22
C TYR A 183 -16.55 -5.76 -4.44
N GLU A 184 -16.80 -5.08 -5.56
CA GLU A 184 -17.17 -5.71 -6.83
C GLU A 184 -15.95 -6.33 -7.52
N ASN A 185 -14.74 -5.84 -7.22
CA ASN A 185 -13.50 -6.41 -7.71
C ASN A 185 -13.00 -7.49 -6.74
N PRO A 186 -13.04 -8.79 -7.14
CA PRO A 186 -12.72 -9.89 -6.24
C PRO A 186 -11.26 -9.87 -5.76
N ILE A 187 -10.35 -9.25 -6.50
CA ILE A 187 -8.94 -9.14 -6.12
C ILE A 187 -8.79 -8.33 -4.83
N PHE A 188 -9.57 -7.26 -4.63
CA PHE A 188 -9.39 -6.38 -3.47
C PHE A 188 -9.83 -7.04 -2.16
N LEU A 189 -10.99 -7.72 -2.14
CA LEU A 189 -11.39 -8.50 -0.96
C LEU A 189 -10.46 -9.69 -0.70
N TRP A 190 -10.03 -10.38 -1.77
CA TRP A 190 -9.12 -11.51 -1.66
C TRP A 190 -7.78 -11.11 -1.06
N THR A 191 -7.16 -10.05 -1.58
CA THR A 191 -5.82 -9.64 -1.14
C THR A 191 -5.83 -8.92 0.20
N ASN A 192 -6.81 -8.06 0.48
CA ASN A 192 -6.88 -7.35 1.76
C ASN A 192 -7.30 -8.24 2.93
N ALA A 193 -8.18 -9.21 2.66
CA ALA A 193 -8.90 -9.93 3.72
C ALA A 193 -8.93 -11.46 3.56
N GLY A 194 -8.43 -12.03 2.46
CA GLY A 194 -8.53 -13.46 2.18
C GLY A 194 -9.97 -13.91 1.97
N VAL A 195 -10.83 -13.00 1.48
CA VAL A 195 -12.27 -13.21 1.39
C VAL A 195 -12.70 -13.36 -0.06
N THR A 196 -13.53 -14.37 -0.31
CA THR A 196 -14.35 -14.50 -1.51
C THR A 196 -15.83 -14.33 -1.15
N VAL A 197 -16.58 -13.69 -2.04
CA VAL A 197 -18.05 -13.60 -1.96
C VAL A 197 -18.64 -14.86 -2.58
N GLU A 198 -19.44 -15.61 -1.82
CA GLU A 198 -20.08 -16.84 -2.26
C GLU A 198 -21.41 -16.56 -2.97
N GLU A 199 -21.90 -17.55 -3.72
CA GLU A 199 -23.19 -17.44 -4.40
C GLU A 199 -24.32 -17.23 -3.37
N GLY A 200 -25.02 -16.09 -3.50
CA GLY A 200 -26.12 -15.72 -2.61
C GLY A 200 -25.73 -14.85 -1.42
N GLU A 201 -24.45 -14.54 -1.23
CA GLU A 201 -23.99 -13.53 -0.27
C GLU A 201 -24.15 -12.11 -0.84
N ASP A 202 -24.39 -11.13 0.03
CA ASP A 202 -24.29 -9.70 -0.31
C ASP A 202 -22.81 -9.26 -0.17
N ALA A 203 -22.21 -8.85 -1.28
CA ALA A 203 -20.79 -8.48 -1.33
C ALA A 203 -20.46 -7.27 -0.42
N GLU A 204 -21.39 -6.33 -0.26
CA GLU A 204 -21.19 -5.16 0.59
C GLU A 204 -21.26 -5.54 2.08
N GLU A 205 -22.21 -6.39 2.48
CA GLU A 205 -22.29 -6.92 3.85
C GLU A 205 -21.07 -7.78 4.20
N VAL A 206 -20.62 -8.63 3.26
CA VAL A 206 -19.38 -9.41 3.40
C VAL A 206 -18.18 -8.49 3.62
N MET A 207 -18.07 -7.43 2.81
CA MET A 207 -17.01 -6.43 2.94
C MET A 207 -17.03 -5.77 4.32
N TYR A 208 -18.18 -5.28 4.79
CA TYR A 208 -18.26 -4.63 6.10
C TYR A 208 -18.01 -5.60 7.27
N THR A 209 -18.36 -6.87 7.11
CA THR A 209 -18.01 -7.92 8.07
C THR A 209 -16.49 -8.11 8.16
N ALA A 210 -15.82 -8.27 7.02
CA ALA A 210 -14.37 -8.38 6.98
C ALA A 210 -13.67 -7.10 7.49
N ALA A 211 -14.15 -5.94 7.08
CA ALA A 211 -13.67 -4.64 7.54
C ALA A 211 -13.78 -4.49 9.06
N HIS A 212 -14.89 -4.92 9.67
CA HIS A 212 -15.04 -4.87 11.12
C HIS A 212 -13.99 -5.71 11.84
N HIS A 213 -13.74 -6.94 11.40
CA HIS A 213 -12.72 -7.79 11.99
C HIS A 213 -11.29 -7.24 11.78
N LEU A 214 -10.99 -6.69 10.60
CA LEU A 214 -9.71 -6.02 10.34
C LEU A 214 -9.50 -4.79 11.22
N LEU A 215 -10.54 -4.00 11.47
CA LEU A 215 -10.49 -2.84 12.36
C LEU A 215 -10.26 -3.26 13.82
N LEU A 216 -10.91 -4.34 14.29
CA LEU A 216 -10.64 -4.92 15.61
C LEU A 216 -9.20 -5.43 15.71
N ALA A 217 -8.73 -6.15 14.70
CA ALA A 217 -7.36 -6.65 14.61
C ALA A 217 -6.33 -5.51 14.64
N SER A 218 -6.61 -4.41 13.93
CA SER A 218 -5.76 -3.21 13.91
C SER A 218 -5.67 -2.60 15.31
N ALA A 219 -6.82 -2.39 15.96
CA ALA A 219 -6.87 -1.78 17.29
C ALA A 219 -6.19 -2.65 18.37
N LEU A 220 -6.43 -3.97 18.35
CA LEU A 220 -5.77 -4.91 19.25
C LEU A 220 -4.24 -4.94 19.02
N ALA A 221 -3.77 -4.90 17.77
CA ALA A 221 -2.35 -4.86 17.46
C ALA A 221 -1.70 -3.55 17.90
N VAL A 222 -2.38 -2.42 17.74
CA VAL A 222 -1.92 -1.13 18.29
C VAL A 222 -1.77 -1.22 19.80
N ALA A 223 -2.81 -1.65 20.52
CA ALA A 223 -2.78 -1.77 21.97
C ALA A 223 -1.64 -2.69 22.44
N LYS A 224 -1.52 -3.88 21.83
CA LYS A 224 -0.47 -4.86 22.14
C LYS A 224 0.94 -4.33 21.85
N GLY A 225 1.14 -3.69 20.69
CA GLY A 225 2.41 -3.10 20.33
C GLY A 225 2.84 -2.02 21.33
N LYS A 226 1.91 -1.21 21.84
CA LYS A 226 2.19 -0.21 22.88
C LYS A 226 2.54 -0.82 24.24
N GLU A 227 1.97 -1.97 24.59
CA GLU A 227 2.36 -2.72 25.79
C GLU A 227 3.80 -3.24 25.68
N ILE A 228 4.19 -3.74 24.50
CA ILE A 228 5.54 -4.28 24.23
C ILE A 228 6.58 -3.17 24.20
N ASN A 229 6.33 -2.11 23.41
CA ASN A 229 7.21 -0.95 23.32
C ASN A 229 6.38 0.33 23.12
N PRO A 230 6.28 1.21 24.14
CA PRO A 230 5.50 2.45 24.04
C PRO A 230 6.07 3.45 23.02
N ASN A 231 7.32 3.25 22.55
CA ASN A 231 7.96 4.10 21.57
C ASN A 231 7.62 3.75 20.11
N PHE A 232 7.00 2.59 19.87
CA PHE A 232 6.50 2.27 18.53
C PHE A 232 5.58 3.38 18.02
N LYS A 233 5.65 3.64 16.71
CA LYS A 233 4.69 4.44 15.97
C LYS A 233 3.89 3.47 15.12
N ILE A 234 2.63 3.23 15.46
CA ILE A 234 1.76 2.27 14.77
C ILE A 234 0.66 3.06 14.07
N GLY A 235 0.70 3.07 12.75
CA GLY A 235 -0.17 3.84 11.88
C GLY A 235 -1.23 3.00 11.18
N THR A 236 -2.25 3.67 10.66
CA THR A 236 -3.08 3.11 9.57
C THR A 236 -2.34 3.24 8.24
N MET A 237 -2.75 2.46 7.24
CA MET A 237 -2.39 2.69 5.84
C MET A 237 -3.66 2.73 4.99
N ILE A 238 -3.88 3.82 4.23
CA ILE A 238 -5.03 3.98 3.33
C ILE A 238 -4.59 4.34 1.90
N SER A 239 -5.34 3.87 0.91
CA SER A 239 -5.28 4.43 -0.44
C SER A 239 -6.10 5.70 -0.52
N HIS A 240 -5.44 6.84 -0.71
CA HIS A 240 -6.13 8.13 -0.73
C HIS A 240 -6.20 8.73 -2.13
N VAL A 241 -7.23 8.33 -2.87
CA VAL A 241 -7.62 8.94 -4.15
C VAL A 241 -8.68 10.00 -3.85
N PRO A 242 -8.37 11.31 -3.85
CA PRO A 242 -9.36 12.35 -3.64
C PRO A 242 -10.39 12.36 -4.76
N ILE A 243 -11.62 12.74 -4.42
CA ILE A 243 -12.76 12.75 -5.34
C ILE A 243 -13.27 14.19 -5.42
N TYR A 244 -13.09 14.82 -6.58
CA TYR A 244 -13.52 16.19 -6.81
C TYR A 244 -14.93 16.26 -7.42
N PRO A 245 -15.71 17.31 -7.11
CA PRO A 245 -16.92 17.58 -7.88
C PRO A 245 -16.57 18.09 -9.27
N LYS A 246 -17.29 17.64 -10.31
CA LYS A 246 -17.08 18.08 -11.70
C LYS A 246 -17.16 19.60 -11.87
N ASN A 247 -18.03 20.25 -11.12
CA ASN A 247 -18.28 21.68 -11.14
C ASN A 247 -18.90 22.15 -9.81
N CYS A 248 -19.27 23.42 -9.71
CA CYS A 248 -19.88 24.00 -8.51
C CYS A 248 -21.39 23.76 -8.36
N LEU A 249 -21.98 22.83 -9.14
CA LEU A 249 -23.35 22.40 -8.92
C LEU A 249 -23.45 21.81 -7.49
N PRO A 250 -24.37 22.29 -6.64
CA PRO A 250 -24.46 21.82 -5.25
C PRO A 250 -24.57 20.30 -5.11
N ASP A 251 -25.28 19.64 -6.02
CA ASP A 251 -25.44 18.19 -6.00
C ASP A 251 -24.12 17.46 -6.31
N ASN A 252 -23.29 18.00 -7.20
CA ASN A 252 -21.93 17.46 -7.44
C ASN A 252 -21.02 17.66 -6.22
N VAL A 253 -21.12 18.82 -5.56
CA VAL A 253 -20.37 19.10 -4.32
C VAL A 253 -20.77 18.10 -3.22
N MET A 254 -22.06 17.87 -3.04
CA MET A 254 -22.56 16.92 -2.05
C MET A 254 -22.17 15.48 -2.42
N LEU A 255 -22.34 15.08 -3.69
CA LEU A 255 -21.93 13.77 -4.19
C LEU A 255 -20.45 13.50 -3.89
N ALA A 256 -19.56 14.43 -4.20
CA ALA A 256 -18.14 14.30 -3.89
C ALA A 256 -17.87 14.12 -2.38
N ASP A 257 -18.54 14.89 -1.51
CA ASP A 257 -18.41 14.74 -0.04
C ASP A 257 -18.89 13.35 0.44
N GLU A 258 -20.01 12.86 -0.10
CA GLU A 258 -20.52 11.53 0.25
C GLU A 258 -19.61 10.42 -0.28
N SER A 259 -19.13 10.52 -1.52
CA SER A 259 -18.21 9.57 -2.13
C SER A 259 -16.87 9.50 -1.39
N MET A 260 -16.39 10.62 -0.82
CA MET A 260 -15.18 10.63 0.00
C MET A 260 -15.30 9.79 1.28
N ARG A 261 -16.51 9.41 1.72
CA ARG A 261 -16.70 8.46 2.83
C ARG A 261 -16.10 7.08 2.52
N LEU A 262 -15.94 6.71 1.24
CA LEU A 262 -15.20 5.52 0.79
C LEU A 262 -13.71 5.58 1.16
N ARG A 263 -13.14 6.80 1.28
CA ARG A 263 -11.75 7.03 1.71
C ARG A 263 -11.66 7.24 3.22
N PHE A 264 -12.70 7.82 3.84
CA PHE A 264 -12.67 8.21 5.26
C PHE A 264 -13.18 7.16 6.23
N PHE A 265 -13.98 6.16 5.81
CA PHE A 265 -14.59 5.18 6.72
C PHE A 265 -13.56 4.47 7.63
N PHE A 266 -12.52 3.89 7.05
CA PHE A 266 -11.49 3.19 7.81
C PHE A 266 -10.65 4.11 8.71
N PRO A 267 -10.07 5.21 8.20
CA PRO A 267 -9.27 6.09 9.06
C PRO A 267 -10.12 6.83 10.10
N ASP A 268 -11.41 7.11 9.85
CA ASP A 268 -12.29 7.65 10.89
C ASP A 268 -12.35 6.73 12.11
N ILE A 269 -12.44 5.41 11.89
CA ILE A 269 -12.51 4.43 12.97
C ILE A 269 -11.15 4.24 13.61
N GLN A 270 -10.08 4.07 12.82
CA GLN A 270 -8.74 3.81 13.36
C GLN A 270 -8.13 5.01 14.09
N VAL A 271 -8.51 6.24 13.73
CA VAL A 271 -8.03 7.46 14.39
C VAL A 271 -8.91 7.83 15.58
N ARG A 272 -10.25 7.74 15.44
CA ARG A 272 -11.18 8.23 16.47
C ARG A 272 -11.64 7.14 17.43
N GLY A 273 -11.48 5.87 17.07
CA GLY A 273 -11.80 4.72 17.89
C GLY A 273 -13.29 4.36 17.91
N TYR A 274 -14.10 4.88 16.99
CA TYR A 274 -15.53 4.58 16.92
C TYR A 274 -16.09 4.69 15.50
N TYR A 275 -17.20 3.98 15.24
CA TYR A 275 -17.88 4.03 13.95
C TYR A 275 -18.51 5.41 13.70
N PRO A 276 -18.27 6.04 12.54
CA PRO A 276 -18.89 7.30 12.22
C PRO A 276 -20.40 7.13 12.01
N THR A 277 -21.19 8.10 12.46
CA THR A 277 -22.67 8.03 12.43
C THR A 277 -23.23 7.82 11.02
N TYR A 278 -22.56 8.35 9.98
CA TYR A 278 -23.02 8.16 8.60
C TYR A 278 -22.99 6.68 8.18
N ALA A 279 -22.03 5.90 8.68
CA ALA A 279 -21.91 4.48 8.35
C ALA A 279 -22.98 3.68 9.08
N LEU A 280 -23.20 3.96 10.38
CA LEU A 280 -24.29 3.34 11.13
C LEU A 280 -25.67 3.62 10.49
N LYS A 281 -25.88 4.84 9.98
CA LYS A 281 -27.09 5.19 9.23
C LYS A 281 -27.18 4.53 7.87
N LYS A 282 -26.05 4.28 7.20
CA LYS A 282 -26.01 3.46 6.00
C LYS A 282 -26.42 2.02 6.31
N PHE A 283 -25.87 1.41 7.35
CA PHE A 283 -26.22 0.03 7.74
C PHE A 283 -27.70 -0.12 8.06
N GLU A 284 -28.29 0.85 8.78
CA GLU A 284 -29.73 0.89 9.05
C GLU A 284 -30.58 0.99 7.78
N ARG A 285 -30.22 1.92 6.88
CA ARG A 285 -30.98 2.20 5.65
C ARG A 285 -30.90 1.07 4.64
N ASP A 286 -29.73 0.47 4.51
CA ASP A 286 -29.43 -0.51 3.47
C ASP A 286 -29.53 -1.95 4.02
N HIS A 287 -29.98 -2.11 5.27
CA HIS A 287 -30.19 -3.39 5.96
C HIS A 287 -28.92 -4.27 6.08
N ILE A 288 -27.74 -3.64 6.17
CA ILE A 288 -26.46 -4.33 6.34
C ILE A 288 -26.28 -4.76 7.80
N SER A 289 -26.06 -6.06 8.03
CA SER A 289 -25.85 -6.66 9.35
C SER A 289 -24.37 -6.92 9.64
N VAL A 290 -23.68 -5.95 10.25
CA VAL A 290 -22.31 -6.12 10.75
C VAL A 290 -22.30 -6.87 12.09
N PRO A 291 -21.46 -7.90 12.30
CA PRO A 291 -21.50 -8.78 13.47
C PRO A 291 -20.81 -8.18 14.72
N PHE A 292 -21.27 -7.01 15.15
CA PHE A 292 -20.84 -6.38 16.39
C PHE A 292 -21.07 -7.29 17.60
N ARG A 293 -20.12 -7.31 18.54
CA ARG A 293 -20.23 -7.97 19.84
C ARG A 293 -19.90 -7.01 20.99
N ASP A 294 -20.37 -7.37 22.18
CA ASP A 294 -20.00 -6.66 23.40
C ASP A 294 -18.48 -6.63 23.55
N GLY A 295 -17.92 -5.44 23.83
CA GLY A 295 -16.47 -5.22 23.95
C GLY A 295 -15.79 -4.65 22.70
N ASP A 296 -16.43 -4.72 21.53
CA ASP A 296 -15.81 -4.25 20.27
C ASP A 296 -15.56 -2.74 20.25
N GLU A 297 -16.49 -1.96 20.81
CA GLU A 297 -16.35 -0.52 20.89
C GLU A 297 -15.18 -0.13 21.82
N GLU A 298 -15.00 -0.83 22.93
CA GLU A 298 -13.88 -0.65 23.85
C GLU A 298 -12.54 -0.99 23.20
N ILE A 299 -12.49 -2.06 22.41
CA ILE A 299 -11.30 -2.46 21.65
C ILE A 299 -10.90 -1.34 20.68
N LEU A 300 -11.83 -0.85 19.87
CA LEU A 300 -11.55 0.20 18.88
C LEU A 300 -11.07 1.50 19.53
N LYS A 301 -11.68 1.89 20.66
CA LYS A 301 -11.25 3.08 21.42
C LYS A 301 -9.87 2.95 22.04
N ALA A 302 -9.50 1.74 22.49
CA ALA A 302 -8.22 1.50 23.14
C ALA A 302 -7.04 1.46 22.16
N GLY A 303 -7.30 1.17 20.88
CA GLY A 303 -6.29 0.91 19.86
C GLY A 303 -6.23 1.94 18.73
N THR A 304 -6.35 3.23 19.03
CA THR A 304 -6.24 4.27 17.99
C THR A 304 -4.80 4.49 17.53
N VAL A 305 -4.62 4.72 16.24
CA VAL A 305 -3.31 4.82 15.59
C VAL A 305 -2.56 6.12 15.95
N ASP A 306 -1.22 6.08 15.87
CA ASP A 306 -0.35 7.24 16.14
C ASP A 306 -0.23 8.22 14.96
N TYR A 307 -0.38 7.71 13.74
CA TYR A 307 -0.16 8.46 12.50
C TYR A 307 -0.96 7.86 11.34
N ILE A 308 -1.05 8.60 10.25
CA ILE A 308 -1.72 8.16 9.02
C ILE A 308 -0.68 7.97 7.92
N GLY A 309 -0.35 6.70 7.66
CA GLY A 309 0.27 6.31 6.41
C GLY A 309 -0.76 6.35 5.28
N PHE A 310 -0.40 6.87 4.12
CA PHE A 310 -1.24 6.77 2.95
C PHE A 310 -0.44 6.65 1.65
N SER A 311 -1.06 6.04 0.65
CA SER A 311 -0.61 6.11 -0.74
C SER A 311 -1.32 7.24 -1.48
N TYR A 312 -0.61 7.83 -2.44
CA TYR A 312 -1.18 8.80 -3.37
C TYR A 312 -0.61 8.59 -4.77
N TYR A 313 -1.50 8.50 -5.75
CA TYR A 313 -1.11 8.30 -7.16
C TYR A 313 -1.88 9.20 -8.12
N MET A 314 -3.15 9.44 -7.83
CA MET A 314 -4.11 10.09 -8.74
C MET A 314 -5.28 10.70 -7.97
N SER A 315 -6.15 11.42 -8.71
CA SER A 315 -7.43 11.96 -8.25
C SER A 315 -8.57 11.54 -9.18
N ASN A 316 -9.79 11.41 -8.65
CA ASN A 316 -11.01 11.17 -9.43
C ASN A 316 -11.93 12.40 -9.44
N VAL A 317 -12.90 12.41 -10.37
CA VAL A 317 -13.95 13.42 -10.45
C VAL A 317 -15.31 12.72 -10.55
N VAL A 318 -16.34 13.27 -9.91
CA VAL A 318 -17.73 12.77 -9.98
C VAL A 318 -18.70 13.80 -10.55
N ASP A 319 -19.69 13.31 -11.29
CA ASP A 319 -20.77 14.10 -11.88
C ASP A 319 -22.13 13.38 -11.78
N ILE A 320 -23.07 13.96 -11.04
CA ILE A 320 -24.41 13.41 -10.80
C ILE A 320 -25.22 13.24 -12.08
N GLU A 321 -24.90 14.01 -13.12
CA GLU A 321 -25.56 13.93 -14.44
C GLU A 321 -24.96 12.83 -15.34
N SER A 322 -23.83 12.23 -14.94
CA SER A 322 -23.30 11.06 -15.65
C SER A 322 -24.23 9.86 -15.43
N GLU A 323 -24.55 9.14 -16.51
CA GLU A 323 -25.18 7.83 -16.38
C GLU A 323 -24.21 6.92 -15.59
N GLU A 324 -24.72 6.11 -14.66
CA GLU A 324 -23.92 5.04 -14.07
C GLU A 324 -23.32 4.23 -15.23
N SER A 325 -21.99 4.25 -15.37
CA SER A 325 -21.35 3.66 -16.54
C SER A 325 -21.62 2.15 -16.54
N ASP A 326 -22.46 1.70 -17.46
CA ASP A 326 -22.83 0.29 -17.69
C ASP A 326 -21.73 -0.51 -18.42
N ASP A 327 -20.50 0.01 -18.49
CA ASP A 327 -19.49 -0.43 -19.44
C ASP A 327 -18.51 -1.48 -18.88
N ALA A 328 -18.29 -2.51 -19.68
CA ALA A 328 -17.47 -3.70 -19.41
C ALA A 328 -15.94 -3.44 -19.39
N HIS A 329 -15.53 -2.17 -19.24
CA HIS A 329 -14.15 -1.69 -19.22
C HIS A 329 -13.86 -0.88 -17.96
N LYS A 330 -14.31 -1.36 -16.79
CA LYS A 330 -14.00 -0.77 -15.48
C LYS A 330 -12.48 -0.68 -15.30
N ILE A 331 -11.93 0.54 -15.31
CA ILE A 331 -10.57 0.80 -14.82
C ILE A 331 -10.57 0.53 -13.31
N HIS A 332 -9.50 -0.09 -12.80
CA HIS A 332 -9.40 -0.44 -11.38
C HIS A 332 -9.63 0.77 -10.46
N GLY A 333 -10.55 0.65 -9.51
CA GLY A 333 -10.89 1.72 -8.55
C GLY A 333 -11.88 2.77 -9.06
N GLN A 334 -12.61 2.48 -10.14
CA GLN A 334 -13.71 3.33 -10.62
C GLN A 334 -14.86 3.35 -9.61
N ILE A 335 -15.40 4.54 -9.33
CA ILE A 335 -16.55 4.74 -8.45
C ILE A 335 -17.80 5.10 -9.25
N PRO A 336 -19.02 4.89 -8.71
CA PRO A 336 -20.23 5.40 -9.32
C PRO A 336 -20.12 6.89 -9.64
N TYR A 337 -20.69 7.30 -10.78
CA TYR A 337 -20.68 8.68 -11.28
C TYR A 337 -19.30 9.25 -11.64
N GLN A 338 -18.27 8.42 -11.76
CA GLN A 338 -16.93 8.89 -12.11
C GLN A 338 -16.86 9.38 -13.56
N VAL A 339 -16.23 10.54 -13.75
CA VAL A 339 -15.93 11.13 -15.06
C VAL A 339 -14.46 11.54 -15.15
N GLU A 340 -13.97 11.71 -16.37
CA GLU A 340 -12.62 12.22 -16.60
C GLU A 340 -12.46 13.68 -16.14
N ASN A 341 -11.27 13.99 -15.62
CA ASN A 341 -10.85 15.35 -15.35
C ASN A 341 -10.20 15.95 -16.61
N PRO A 342 -10.84 16.91 -17.31
CA PRO A 342 -10.33 17.43 -18.58
C PRO A 342 -9.08 18.31 -18.42
N TYR A 343 -8.62 18.56 -17.19
CA TYR A 343 -7.46 19.40 -16.88
C TYR A 343 -6.20 18.59 -16.55
N LEU A 344 -6.30 17.26 -16.47
CA LEU A 344 -5.19 16.41 -16.06
C LEU A 344 -4.73 15.52 -17.21
N GLU A 345 -3.43 15.31 -17.28
CA GLU A 345 -2.85 14.26 -18.12
C GLU A 345 -3.10 12.89 -17.47
N VAL A 346 -3.07 11.84 -18.28
CA VAL A 346 -3.35 10.47 -17.86
C VAL A 346 -2.17 9.58 -18.29
N SER A 347 -1.69 8.73 -17.40
CA SER A 347 -0.63 7.76 -17.69
C SER A 347 -1.11 6.64 -18.63
N ASP A 348 -0.18 5.84 -19.15
CA ASP A 348 -0.49 4.69 -20.01
C ASP A 348 -1.40 3.63 -19.35
N TRP A 349 -1.52 3.66 -18.01
CA TRP A 349 -2.41 2.79 -17.23
C TRP A 349 -3.72 3.47 -16.79
N GLY A 350 -4.06 4.63 -17.36
CA GLY A 350 -5.32 5.32 -17.09
C GLY A 350 -5.33 6.13 -15.79
N TRP A 351 -4.18 6.35 -15.15
CA TRP A 351 -4.12 7.10 -13.88
C TRP A 351 -3.88 8.59 -14.14
N ALA A 352 -4.78 9.44 -13.65
CA ALA A 352 -4.69 10.89 -13.77
C ALA A 352 -3.52 11.45 -12.94
N VAL A 353 -2.66 12.25 -13.55
CA VAL A 353 -1.50 12.85 -12.91
C VAL A 353 -1.88 14.18 -12.27
N ASP A 354 -2.19 14.16 -10.98
CA ASP A 354 -2.56 15.35 -10.19
C ASP A 354 -1.59 15.60 -9.03
N PRO A 355 -0.50 16.36 -9.21
CA PRO A 355 0.38 16.70 -8.10
C PRO A 355 -0.31 17.60 -7.04
N VAL A 356 -1.23 18.48 -7.45
CA VAL A 356 -1.93 19.39 -6.52
C VAL A 356 -2.88 18.60 -5.62
N GLY A 357 -3.43 17.49 -6.11
CA GLY A 357 -4.24 16.58 -5.32
C GLY A 357 -3.49 15.91 -4.17
N LEU A 358 -2.15 15.80 -4.23
CA LEU A 358 -1.35 15.36 -3.09
C LEU A 358 -1.40 16.41 -1.97
N ARG A 359 -1.21 17.69 -2.31
CA ARG A 359 -1.36 18.79 -1.35
C ARG A 359 -2.77 18.88 -0.80
N TYR A 360 -3.79 18.71 -1.64
CA TYR A 360 -5.19 18.62 -1.19
C TYR A 360 -5.36 17.49 -0.17
N THR A 361 -4.89 16.29 -0.49
CA THR A 361 -4.95 15.11 0.38
C THR A 361 -4.27 15.35 1.73
N LEU A 362 -3.04 15.88 1.72
CA LEU A 362 -2.30 16.24 2.93
C LEU A 362 -3.10 17.19 3.83
N ASN A 363 -3.68 18.25 3.25
CA ASN A 363 -4.51 19.19 3.99
C ASN A 363 -5.81 18.54 4.53
N ARG A 364 -6.51 17.73 3.70
CA ARG A 364 -7.74 17.06 4.13
C ARG A 364 -7.51 16.10 5.29
N LEU A 365 -6.46 15.29 5.23
CA LEU A 365 -6.13 14.35 6.30
C LEU A 365 -5.67 15.10 7.55
N TRP A 366 -4.81 16.11 7.41
CA TRP A 366 -4.33 16.91 8.52
C TRP A 366 -5.47 17.64 9.24
N GLU A 367 -6.30 18.40 8.52
CA GLU A 367 -7.41 19.16 9.12
C GLU A 367 -8.46 18.26 9.76
N ARG A 368 -8.68 17.06 9.21
CA ARG A 368 -9.68 16.11 9.71
C ARG A 368 -9.25 15.41 11.00
N TYR A 369 -7.97 15.09 11.14
CA TYR A 369 -7.47 14.18 12.16
C TYR A 369 -6.42 14.78 13.09
N GLN A 370 -5.67 15.79 12.66
CA GLN A 370 -4.57 16.40 13.42
C GLN A 370 -3.57 15.35 13.95
N LEU A 371 -3.32 14.31 13.16
CA LEU A 371 -2.27 13.33 13.38
C LEU A 371 -1.18 13.50 12.33
N PRO A 372 0.09 13.20 12.67
CA PRO A 372 1.16 13.21 11.70
C PRO A 372 0.86 12.31 10.50
N LEU A 373 1.30 12.76 9.33
CA LEU A 373 1.13 12.04 8.08
C LEU A 373 2.44 11.40 7.65
N PHE A 374 2.34 10.35 6.85
CA PHE A 374 3.47 9.72 6.17
C PHE A 374 3.03 9.30 4.77
N ILE A 375 3.61 9.91 3.72
CA ILE A 375 3.41 9.44 2.35
C ILE A 375 4.24 8.18 2.18
N VAL A 376 3.57 7.03 2.31
CA VAL A 376 4.23 5.73 2.30
C VAL A 376 4.23 5.08 0.91
N GLU A 377 3.54 5.69 -0.05
CA GLU A 377 3.63 5.38 -1.47
C GLU A 377 3.28 6.60 -2.34
N ASN A 378 4.06 6.78 -3.40
CA ASN A 378 3.75 7.63 -4.54
C ASN A 378 4.66 7.22 -5.69
N GLY A 379 4.17 7.20 -6.93
CA GLY A 379 5.01 6.77 -8.05
C GLY A 379 4.29 6.79 -9.38
N LEU A 380 5.07 6.66 -10.45
CA LEU A 380 4.56 6.57 -11.81
C LEU A 380 4.96 5.22 -12.39
N GLY A 381 3.96 4.39 -12.64
CA GLY A 381 4.12 3.17 -13.42
C GLY A 381 4.15 3.52 -14.90
N ALA A 382 5.26 3.24 -15.56
CA ALA A 382 5.48 3.51 -16.97
C ALA A 382 6.37 2.42 -17.59
N TYR A 383 6.35 2.31 -18.92
CA TYR A 383 7.33 1.51 -19.63
C TYR A 383 8.70 2.17 -19.54
N ASP A 384 9.76 1.37 -19.41
CA ASP A 384 11.13 1.85 -19.57
C ASP A 384 11.75 1.23 -20.82
N GLU A 385 12.50 2.04 -21.57
CA GLU A 385 13.29 1.59 -22.70
C GLU A 385 14.78 1.66 -22.37
N ILE A 386 15.53 0.65 -22.80
CA ILE A 386 16.99 0.65 -22.70
C ILE A 386 17.55 1.34 -23.95
N SER A 387 18.22 2.48 -23.76
CA SER A 387 18.90 3.27 -24.79
C SER A 387 19.97 2.47 -25.55
N GLU A 388 20.44 3.01 -26.68
CA GLU A 388 21.64 2.52 -27.38
C GLU A 388 22.92 2.54 -26.52
N ASP A 389 23.04 3.48 -25.58
CA ASP A 389 24.16 3.55 -24.62
C ASP A 389 23.97 2.59 -23.41
N GLY A 390 22.89 1.83 -23.45
CA GLY A 390 22.46 0.87 -22.45
C GLY A 390 21.75 1.50 -21.24
N GLN A 391 21.67 2.82 -21.10
CA GLN A 391 21.02 3.48 -19.95
C GLN A 391 19.50 3.49 -20.08
N ILE A 392 18.81 4.00 -19.04
CA ILE A 392 17.36 4.19 -19.03
C ILE A 392 17.12 5.65 -18.64
N HIS A 393 16.67 6.44 -19.61
CA HIS A 393 16.41 7.87 -19.46
C HIS A 393 14.94 8.10 -19.09
N ASP A 394 14.65 8.13 -17.79
CA ASP A 394 13.28 8.17 -17.26
C ASP A 394 12.86 9.57 -16.77
N ASP A 395 13.06 10.58 -17.63
CA ASP A 395 12.67 11.98 -17.41
C ASP A 395 11.20 12.13 -16.99
N TYR A 396 10.31 11.31 -17.55
CA TYR A 396 8.88 11.28 -17.20
C TYR A 396 8.64 10.94 -15.72
N ARG A 397 9.45 10.04 -15.15
CA ARG A 397 9.34 9.61 -13.75
C ARG A 397 9.89 10.68 -12.82
N MET A 398 11.04 11.27 -13.18
CA MET A 398 11.61 12.40 -12.43
C MET A 398 10.66 13.60 -12.42
N ASP A 399 10.04 13.93 -13.55
CA ASP A 399 9.08 15.04 -13.64
C ASP A 399 7.82 14.80 -12.79
N TYR A 400 7.26 13.58 -12.84
CA TYR A 400 6.14 13.19 -11.98
C TYR A 400 6.49 13.38 -10.50
N LEU A 401 7.59 12.77 -10.04
CA LEU A 401 7.98 12.80 -8.63
C LEU A 401 8.34 14.23 -8.19
N ARG A 402 9.06 15.01 -9.03
CA ARG A 402 9.36 16.43 -8.77
C ARG A 402 8.09 17.21 -8.51
N LYS A 403 7.10 17.13 -9.41
CA LYS A 403 5.84 17.87 -9.29
C LYS A 403 5.11 17.56 -7.97
N HIS A 404 5.14 16.31 -7.52
CA HIS A 404 4.53 15.91 -6.24
C HIS A 404 5.35 16.39 -5.04
N ILE A 405 6.68 16.33 -5.10
CA ILE A 405 7.57 16.85 -4.05
C ILE A 405 7.40 18.37 -3.88
N GLU A 406 7.20 19.12 -4.97
CA GLU A 406 6.93 20.56 -4.91
C GLU A 406 5.60 20.89 -4.19
N GLU A 407 4.56 20.06 -4.37
CA GLU A 407 3.28 20.22 -3.68
C GLU A 407 3.33 19.74 -2.23
N MET A 408 4.15 18.74 -1.93
CA MET A 408 4.49 18.31 -0.57
C MET A 408 5.22 19.41 0.21
N ASP A 409 6.19 20.09 -0.41
CA ASP A 409 6.87 21.24 0.18
C ASP A 409 5.88 22.36 0.56
N LYS A 410 4.94 22.68 -0.34
CA LYS A 410 3.87 23.66 -0.06
C LYS A 410 2.98 23.21 1.10
N ALA A 411 2.61 21.94 1.17
CA ALA A 411 1.81 21.42 2.29
C ALA A 411 2.52 21.60 3.65
N ILE A 412 3.83 21.36 3.71
CA ILE A 412 4.61 21.55 4.93
C ILE A 412 4.80 23.04 5.24
N ASN A 413 5.36 23.80 4.30
CA ASN A 413 5.92 25.12 4.58
C ASN A 413 4.92 26.26 4.42
N TYR A 414 3.87 26.06 3.62
CA TYR A 414 2.81 27.05 3.45
C TYR A 414 1.54 26.68 4.24
N ASP A 415 1.12 25.41 4.21
CA ASP A 415 -0.12 25.00 4.89
C ASP A 415 0.09 24.54 6.36
N GLY A 416 1.31 24.14 6.73
CA GLY A 416 1.63 23.74 8.11
C GLY A 416 1.26 22.29 8.45
N VAL A 417 1.23 21.40 7.45
CA VAL A 417 0.99 19.96 7.65
C VAL A 417 2.22 19.30 8.29
N GLU A 418 2.02 18.50 9.35
CA GLU A 418 3.08 17.65 9.88
C GLU A 418 3.21 16.37 9.03
N LEU A 419 4.28 16.32 8.24
CA LEU A 419 4.62 15.17 7.39
C LEU A 419 5.98 14.61 7.80
N TRP A 420 6.02 13.33 8.15
CA TRP A 420 7.23 12.67 8.65
C TRP A 420 8.19 12.21 7.55
N GLY A 421 7.68 11.87 6.36
CA GLY A 421 8.51 11.32 5.31
C GLY A 421 7.78 11.07 4.00
N TYR A 422 8.56 10.58 3.04
CA TYR A 422 8.14 10.29 1.68
C TYR A 422 8.93 9.10 1.13
N THR A 423 8.21 8.01 0.82
CA THR A 423 8.80 6.79 0.28
C THR A 423 8.16 6.43 -1.07
N PRO A 424 8.77 6.83 -2.20
CA PRO A 424 8.31 6.43 -3.53
C PRO A 424 8.08 4.92 -3.63
N TRP A 425 6.97 4.55 -4.27
CA TRP A 425 6.59 3.16 -4.48
C TRP A 425 7.49 2.50 -5.51
N GLY A 426 7.82 1.23 -5.25
CA GLY A 426 8.62 0.41 -6.14
C GLY A 426 9.97 1.03 -6.41
N ILE A 427 10.67 1.52 -5.38
CA ILE A 427 11.99 2.18 -5.49
C ILE A 427 13.01 1.38 -6.33
N ILE A 428 12.84 0.06 -6.32
CA ILE A 428 13.40 -0.92 -7.25
C ILE A 428 12.24 -1.56 -8.02
N ASP A 429 12.43 -1.81 -9.32
CA ASP A 429 11.42 -2.46 -10.15
C ASP A 429 10.95 -3.76 -9.51
N LEU A 430 9.64 -3.99 -9.54
CA LEU A 430 8.98 -5.10 -8.87
C LEU A 430 7.74 -5.53 -9.66
N VAL A 431 7.15 -6.66 -9.28
CA VAL A 431 5.90 -7.14 -9.88
C VAL A 431 4.76 -6.20 -9.48
N SER A 432 4.13 -5.53 -10.44
CA SER A 432 3.00 -4.62 -10.16
C SER A 432 1.79 -5.35 -9.56
N PHE A 433 1.03 -4.67 -8.69
CA PHE A 433 -0.07 -5.29 -7.95
C PHE A 433 -1.21 -5.73 -8.89
N THR A 434 -1.80 -4.76 -9.59
CA THR A 434 -3.06 -4.92 -10.30
C THR A 434 -2.97 -5.86 -11.49
N SER A 435 -1.89 -5.77 -12.27
CA SER A 435 -1.68 -6.55 -13.49
C SER A 435 -0.60 -7.63 -13.35
N GLY A 436 0.19 -7.67 -12.28
CA GLY A 436 1.24 -8.69 -12.13
C GLY A 436 2.38 -8.52 -13.14
N GLN A 437 2.54 -7.32 -13.71
CA GLN A 437 3.52 -7.03 -14.76
C GLN A 437 4.82 -6.49 -14.17
N MET A 438 5.94 -6.89 -14.76
CA MET A 438 7.25 -6.24 -14.66
C MET A 438 7.38 -5.06 -15.62
N SER A 439 6.66 -5.07 -16.76
CA SER A 439 6.70 -4.00 -17.76
C SER A 439 6.13 -2.67 -17.26
N LYS A 440 5.25 -2.70 -16.25
CA LYS A 440 4.83 -1.52 -15.49
C LYS A 440 5.86 -1.18 -14.42
N ARG A 441 6.88 -0.40 -14.79
CA ARG A 441 8.05 -0.11 -13.93
C ARG A 441 7.86 1.16 -13.13
N TYR A 442 8.30 1.12 -11.88
CA TYR A 442 8.26 2.26 -10.95
C TYR A 442 9.64 2.69 -10.48
N GLY A 443 10.64 1.81 -10.57
CA GLY A 443 11.89 1.97 -9.85
C GLY A 443 12.76 3.08 -10.36
N MET A 444 13.64 3.51 -9.48
CA MET A 444 14.87 4.20 -9.82
C MET A 444 16.02 3.20 -10.05
N ILE A 445 15.80 1.96 -9.63
CA ILE A 445 16.64 0.80 -9.91
C ILE A 445 15.85 -0.14 -10.84
N TYR A 446 16.34 -0.29 -12.07
CA TYR A 446 15.85 -1.26 -13.02
C TYR A 446 16.23 -2.68 -12.61
N VAL A 447 15.36 -3.63 -12.86
CA VAL A 447 15.65 -5.07 -12.77
C VAL A 447 15.42 -5.71 -14.13
N ASP A 448 16.44 -6.42 -14.65
CA ASP A 448 16.35 -7.21 -15.87
C ASP A 448 15.48 -8.45 -15.65
N ARG A 449 14.17 -8.23 -15.74
CA ARG A 449 13.11 -9.22 -15.64
C ARG A 449 11.90 -8.74 -16.43
N ASN A 450 11.23 -9.65 -17.13
CA ASN A 450 10.11 -9.37 -18.04
C ASN A 450 8.84 -10.11 -17.62
N ASP A 451 7.72 -9.73 -18.24
CA ASP A 451 6.38 -10.28 -17.95
C ASP A 451 6.28 -11.80 -18.21
N ASP A 452 7.12 -12.34 -19.09
CA ASP A 452 7.19 -13.78 -19.41
C ASP A 452 8.12 -14.58 -18.50
N GLY A 453 8.71 -13.93 -17.49
CA GLY A 453 9.68 -14.53 -16.59
C GLY A 453 11.10 -14.64 -17.16
N SER A 454 11.39 -14.07 -18.33
CA SER A 454 12.78 -13.96 -18.81
C SER A 454 13.52 -12.81 -18.13
N GLY A 455 14.87 -12.89 -18.10
CA GLY A 455 15.75 -11.86 -17.56
C GLY A 455 16.82 -12.42 -16.60
N SER A 456 17.92 -11.69 -16.42
CA SER A 456 19.05 -12.08 -15.56
C SER A 456 18.88 -11.76 -14.08
N PHE A 457 17.83 -11.00 -13.73
CA PHE A 457 17.64 -10.32 -12.44
C PHE A 457 18.65 -9.19 -12.17
N ASP A 458 19.58 -8.86 -13.07
CA ASP A 458 20.56 -7.82 -12.81
C ASP A 458 19.93 -6.45 -12.54
N ARG A 459 20.52 -5.73 -11.59
CA ARG A 459 20.09 -4.39 -11.20
C ARG A 459 20.87 -3.35 -11.97
N LYS A 460 20.18 -2.33 -12.47
CA LYS A 460 20.78 -1.18 -13.14
C LYS A 460 20.19 0.13 -12.61
N LYS A 461 21.04 1.15 -12.42
CA LYS A 461 20.58 2.50 -12.06
C LYS A 461 19.95 3.16 -13.29
N LYS A 462 18.75 3.72 -13.12
CA LYS A 462 18.14 4.64 -14.10
C LYS A 462 18.64 6.05 -13.84
N ASP A 463 18.37 7.00 -14.72
CA ASP A 463 18.74 8.40 -14.51
C ASP A 463 18.10 8.97 -13.22
N SER A 464 16.86 8.55 -12.92
CA SER A 464 16.16 8.90 -11.69
C SER A 464 16.87 8.46 -10.39
N PHE A 465 17.81 7.52 -10.44
CA PHE A 465 18.62 7.11 -9.29
C PHE A 465 19.47 8.26 -8.76
N ASP A 466 20.27 8.88 -9.64
CA ASP A 466 21.18 9.96 -9.26
C ASP A 466 20.41 11.26 -9.00
N TRP A 467 19.29 11.48 -9.69
CA TRP A 467 18.38 12.58 -9.38
C TRP A 467 17.81 12.45 -7.96
N TYR A 468 17.24 11.31 -7.58
CA TYR A 468 16.66 11.17 -6.24
C TYR A 468 17.72 11.19 -5.15
N LYS A 469 18.93 10.69 -5.44
CA LYS A 469 20.09 10.87 -4.56
C LYS A 469 20.41 12.35 -4.30
N GLN A 470 20.33 13.21 -5.32
CA GLN A 470 20.48 14.66 -5.15
C GLN A 470 19.33 15.26 -4.35
N VAL A 471 18.08 14.85 -4.62
CA VAL A 471 16.90 15.28 -3.85
C VAL A 471 17.13 15.00 -2.36
N ILE A 472 17.54 13.79 -2.00
CA ILE A 472 17.81 13.43 -0.59
C ILE A 472 18.99 14.21 -0.02
N ALA A 473 20.11 14.31 -0.76
CA ALA A 473 21.32 14.99 -0.29
C ALA A 473 21.10 16.49 -0.02
N THR A 474 20.20 17.11 -0.79
CA THR A 474 19.79 18.51 -0.64
C THR A 474 18.53 18.68 0.22
N ASN A 475 18.01 17.58 0.80
CA ASN A 475 16.77 17.56 1.57
C ASN A 475 15.60 18.24 0.84
N GLY A 476 15.45 17.95 -0.46
CA GLY A 476 14.41 18.49 -1.33
C GLY A 476 14.65 19.90 -1.87
N GLU A 477 15.79 20.54 -1.58
CA GLU A 477 16.10 21.89 -2.09
C GLU A 477 16.41 21.91 -3.59
N ASP A 478 17.06 20.87 -4.12
CA ASP A 478 17.42 20.75 -5.54
C ASP A 478 16.70 19.57 -6.20
N LEU A 479 15.69 19.90 -6.99
CA LEU A 479 14.90 18.94 -7.77
C LEU A 479 15.24 18.98 -9.27
N SER A 480 16.30 19.71 -9.65
CA SER A 480 16.66 19.90 -11.05
C SER A 480 17.44 18.71 -11.63
N TRP A 481 17.33 18.52 -12.94
CA TRP A 481 18.17 17.60 -13.71
C TRP A 481 18.46 18.17 -15.09
N GLU A 482 19.51 17.66 -15.75
CA GLU A 482 19.80 17.98 -17.14
C GLU A 482 19.10 16.94 -18.04
N SER A 483 18.00 17.35 -18.69
CA SER A 483 17.30 16.49 -19.65
C SER A 483 18.19 16.25 -20.88
N ARG A 484 18.30 14.97 -21.27
CA ARG A 484 19.06 14.54 -22.44
C ARG A 484 18.09 14.36 -23.61
N ALA A 485 17.81 15.47 -24.30
CA ALA A 485 16.97 15.49 -25.50
C ALA A 485 17.68 14.90 -26.72
#